data_AF-A0A552HV14-F1
#
_entry.id   AF-A0A552HV14-F1
#
_cell.length_a   1.000
_cell.length_b   1.000
_cell.length_c   1.000
_cell.angle_alpha   90.00
_cell.angle_beta   90.00
_cell.angle_gamma   90.00
#
_symmetry.space_group_name_H-M   'P 1'
#
loop_
_entity.id
_entity.type
_entity.pdbx_description
1 polymer ?
#
loop_
_entity_poly.entity_id
_entity_poly.type
_entity_poly.pdbx_seq_one_letter_code
_entity_poly.pdbx_strand_id
1 'polypeptide(L)'
;ARTDKVRKKAIYEGTFRTPDYFIYDPFDGNSLQGWHLGANQRYHSLERNERGWLWCETLGYWLGTWEGTIDRETAIWARFYDPEGNLIPLPEEAAQEQAAAAQEQAAAAQEQLNATQQALEAERQRSQLLAARLQEMGIDL
;
A
#
# COMPACT_ATOMS: atom_id res chain seq x y z
N ALA A 1 -17.77 -25.74 -16.90
CA ALA A 1 -16.75 -25.19 -15.97
C ALA A 1 -15.56 -26.13 -15.64
N ARG A 2 -15.64 -27.46 -15.84
CA ARG A 2 -14.58 -28.41 -15.38
C ARG A 2 -13.37 -28.54 -16.33
N THR A 3 -13.56 -28.36 -17.63
CA THR A 3 -12.51 -28.55 -18.66
C THR A 3 -11.50 -27.39 -18.71
N ASP A 4 -11.92 -26.20 -18.26
CA ASP A 4 -11.13 -24.97 -18.40
C ASP A 4 -10.04 -24.84 -17.33
N LYS A 5 -10.34 -25.27 -16.08
CA LYS A 5 -9.38 -25.27 -14.97
C LYS A 5 -8.22 -26.24 -15.20
N VAL A 6 -8.51 -27.43 -15.73
CA VAL A 6 -7.49 -28.47 -16.00
C VAL A 6 -6.54 -28.06 -17.11
N ARG A 7 -7.06 -27.47 -18.19
CA ARG A 7 -6.24 -27.04 -19.35
C ARG A 7 -5.37 -25.83 -19.02
N LYS A 8 -5.90 -24.84 -18.30
CA LYS A 8 -5.12 -23.67 -17.86
C LYS A 8 -3.99 -24.09 -16.92
N LYS A 9 -4.26 -24.96 -15.94
CA LYS A 9 -3.22 -25.49 -15.03
C LYS A 9 -2.05 -26.15 -15.80
N ALA A 10 -2.35 -27.02 -16.77
CA ALA A 10 -1.31 -27.71 -17.54
C ALA A 10 -0.44 -26.76 -18.38
N ILE A 11 -1.00 -25.63 -18.86
CA ILE A 11 -0.24 -24.61 -19.60
C ILE A 11 0.65 -23.79 -18.65
N TYR A 12 0.14 -23.40 -17.49
CA TYR A 12 0.96 -22.69 -16.49
C TYR A 12 2.11 -23.58 -15.97
N GLU A 13 1.86 -24.87 -15.79
CA GLU A 13 2.87 -25.85 -15.35
C GLU A 13 3.91 -26.12 -16.43
N GLY A 14 3.47 -26.40 -17.66
CA GLY A 14 4.34 -26.84 -18.74
C GLY A 14 5.08 -25.72 -19.48
N THR A 15 4.43 -24.56 -19.64
CA THR A 15 4.92 -23.49 -20.53
C THR A 15 5.44 -22.29 -19.76
N PHE A 16 4.67 -21.76 -18.81
CA PHE A 16 5.04 -20.52 -18.10
C PHE A 16 5.91 -20.77 -16.87
N ARG A 17 5.85 -21.97 -16.29
CA ARG A 17 6.56 -22.35 -15.06
C ARG A 17 6.39 -21.32 -13.95
N THR A 18 5.16 -20.82 -13.80
CA THR A 18 4.84 -19.82 -12.77
C THR A 18 5.07 -20.46 -11.40
N PRO A 19 5.94 -19.88 -10.54
CA PRO A 19 6.30 -20.47 -9.25
C PRO A 19 5.09 -20.78 -8.35
N ASP A 20 4.14 -19.87 -8.26
CA ASP A 20 2.89 -20.06 -7.50
C ASP A 20 1.69 -19.77 -8.40
N TYR A 21 0.71 -20.68 -8.40
CA TYR A 21 -0.50 -20.57 -9.22
C TYR A 21 -1.75 -20.72 -8.34
N PHE A 22 -2.67 -19.77 -8.45
CA PHE A 22 -3.89 -19.72 -7.65
C PHE A 22 -5.13 -19.62 -8.52
N ILE A 23 -6.20 -20.28 -8.08
CA ILE A 23 -7.54 -20.18 -8.68
C ILE A 23 -8.51 -19.86 -7.57
N TYR A 24 -9.39 -18.90 -7.82
CA TYR A 24 -10.49 -18.53 -6.95
C TYR A 24 -11.74 -18.28 -7.77
N ASP A 25 -12.88 -18.68 -7.22
CA ASP A 25 -14.23 -18.46 -7.74
C ASP A 25 -14.96 -17.50 -6.78
N PRO A 26 -15.25 -16.25 -7.19
CA PRO A 26 -15.91 -15.26 -6.34
C PRO A 26 -17.29 -15.68 -5.83
N PHE A 27 -17.94 -16.67 -6.47
CA PHE A 27 -19.26 -17.17 -6.08
C PHE A 27 -19.21 -18.38 -5.14
N ASP A 28 -18.01 -18.90 -4.85
CA ASP A 28 -17.78 -19.97 -3.89
C ASP A 28 -16.63 -19.56 -2.95
N GLY A 29 -16.96 -19.12 -1.74
CA GLY A 29 -15.98 -18.69 -0.74
C GLY A 29 -14.93 -19.74 -0.38
N ASN A 30 -15.23 -21.03 -0.59
CA ASN A 30 -14.30 -22.14 -0.34
C ASN A 30 -13.57 -22.61 -1.61
N SER A 31 -13.62 -21.87 -2.71
CA SER A 31 -13.00 -22.27 -3.97
C SER A 31 -11.50 -21.99 -4.08
N LEU A 32 -10.92 -21.21 -3.16
CA LEU A 32 -9.52 -20.76 -3.22
C LEU A 32 -8.53 -21.94 -3.20
N GLN A 33 -7.92 -22.24 -4.33
CA GLN A 33 -6.94 -23.32 -4.46
C GLN A 33 -5.64 -22.75 -4.99
N GLY A 34 -4.53 -23.29 -4.52
CA GLY A 34 -3.21 -22.85 -4.92
C GLY A 34 -2.27 -24.03 -5.07
N TRP A 35 -1.26 -23.82 -5.91
CA TRP A 35 -0.21 -24.77 -6.14
C TRP A 35 1.14 -24.05 -6.22
N HIS A 36 2.17 -24.68 -5.68
CA HIS A 36 3.56 -24.24 -5.79
C HIS A 36 4.36 -25.19 -6.68
N LEU A 37 5.17 -24.64 -7.58
CA LEU A 37 6.02 -25.38 -8.50
C LEU A 37 7.28 -25.85 -7.76
N GLY A 38 7.27 -27.09 -7.28
CA GLY A 38 8.38 -27.65 -6.53
C GLY A 38 9.63 -27.92 -7.39
N ALA A 39 10.74 -28.27 -6.74
CA ALA A 39 12.01 -28.60 -7.39
C ALA A 39 11.91 -29.73 -8.44
N ASN A 40 10.90 -30.58 -8.32
CA ASN A 40 10.58 -31.63 -9.29
C ASN A 40 9.87 -31.13 -10.56
N GLN A 41 9.74 -29.81 -10.74
CA GLN A 41 9.03 -29.15 -11.85
C GLN A 41 7.57 -29.61 -11.93
N ARG A 42 6.94 -29.86 -10.79
CA ARG A 42 5.51 -30.20 -10.70
C ARG A 42 4.83 -29.36 -9.64
N TYR A 43 3.54 -29.11 -9.87
CA TYR A 43 2.70 -28.39 -8.93
C TYR A 43 2.29 -29.25 -7.74
N HIS A 44 2.65 -28.81 -6.54
CA HIS A 44 2.18 -29.36 -5.26
C HIS A 44 1.06 -28.47 -4.72
N SER A 45 0.00 -29.08 -4.20
CA SER A 45 -1.12 -28.30 -3.63
C SER A 45 -0.66 -27.57 -2.39
N LEU A 46 -1.05 -26.31 -2.27
CA LEU A 46 -0.86 -25.53 -1.05
C LEU A 46 -1.98 -25.87 -0.07
N GLU A 47 -1.62 -25.98 1.21
CA GLU A 47 -2.58 -26.15 2.29
C GLU A 47 -3.05 -24.80 2.82
N ARG A 48 -4.30 -24.78 3.28
CA ARG A 48 -4.89 -23.58 3.87
C ARG A 48 -4.55 -23.50 5.35
N ASN A 49 -4.30 -22.28 5.82
CA ASN A 49 -4.22 -22.02 7.26
C ASN A 49 -5.63 -22.01 7.90
N GLU A 50 -5.68 -21.75 9.21
CA GLU A 50 -6.92 -21.66 10.00
C GLU A 50 -7.93 -20.63 9.47
N ARG A 51 -7.45 -19.59 8.77
CA ARG A 51 -8.26 -18.53 8.15
C ARG A 51 -8.70 -18.87 6.72
N GLY A 52 -8.32 -20.05 6.22
CA GLY A 52 -8.60 -20.48 4.85
C GLY A 52 -7.66 -19.89 3.80
N TRP A 53 -6.56 -19.26 4.21
CA TRP A 53 -5.59 -18.57 3.34
C TRP A 53 -4.47 -19.49 2.90
N LEU A 54 -3.87 -19.17 1.76
CA LEU A 54 -2.76 -19.93 1.17
C LEU A 54 -1.47 -19.12 1.25
N TRP A 55 -0.37 -19.76 1.63
CA TRP A 55 0.94 -19.11 1.64
C TRP A 55 1.55 -19.09 0.23
N CYS A 56 1.97 -17.92 -0.22
CA CYS A 56 2.74 -17.74 -1.45
C CYS A 56 4.22 -17.62 -1.09
N GLU A 57 4.98 -18.69 -1.30
CA GLU A 57 6.40 -18.73 -0.89
C GLU A 57 7.26 -17.75 -1.69
N THR A 58 6.97 -17.55 -2.98
CA THR A 58 7.74 -16.64 -3.84
C THR A 58 7.60 -15.18 -3.42
N LEU A 59 6.43 -14.77 -2.93
CA LEU A 59 6.18 -13.39 -2.52
C LEU A 59 6.36 -13.15 -1.01
N GLY A 60 6.36 -14.23 -0.21
CA GLY A 60 6.35 -14.13 1.24
C GLY A 60 5.05 -13.53 1.78
N TYR A 61 3.93 -13.77 1.09
CA TYR A 61 2.62 -13.19 1.41
C TYR A 61 1.55 -14.27 1.51
N TRP A 62 0.50 -13.99 2.29
CA TRP A 62 -0.72 -14.79 2.30
C TRP A 62 -1.65 -14.36 1.18
N LEU A 63 -2.29 -15.32 0.51
CA LEU A 63 -3.43 -15.08 -0.36
C LEU A 63 -4.71 -15.50 0.37
N GLY A 64 -5.58 -14.53 0.60
CA GLY A 64 -6.85 -14.73 1.29
C GLY A 64 -8.02 -14.14 0.52
N THR A 65 -9.21 -14.32 1.07
CA THR A 65 -10.45 -13.70 0.57
C THR A 65 -10.76 -12.43 1.36
N TRP A 66 -11.09 -11.37 0.65
CA TRP A 66 -11.43 -10.06 1.19
C TRP A 66 -12.76 -9.60 0.61
N GLU A 67 -13.69 -9.15 1.44
CA GLU A 67 -14.95 -8.57 0.98
C GLU A 67 -14.81 -7.06 0.80
N GLY A 68 -15.14 -6.58 -0.39
CA GLY A 68 -15.22 -5.15 -0.66
C GLY A 68 -15.41 -4.82 -2.15
N THR A 69 -15.19 -3.56 -2.49
CA THR A 69 -15.51 -3.03 -3.83
C THR A 69 -14.22 -2.76 -4.62
N ILE A 70 -14.08 -3.41 -5.77
CA ILE A 70 -13.02 -3.14 -6.75
C ILE A 70 -13.71 -2.77 -8.07
N ASP A 71 -13.27 -1.70 -8.73
CA ASP A 71 -13.83 -1.24 -10.02
C ASP A 71 -15.36 -1.12 -10.06
N ARG A 72 -15.96 -0.69 -8.93
CA ARG A 72 -17.43 -0.56 -8.70
C ARG A 72 -18.19 -1.86 -8.51
N GLU A 73 -17.51 -2.99 -8.42
CA GLU A 73 -18.10 -4.30 -8.13
C GLU A 73 -17.78 -4.72 -6.69
N THR A 74 -18.83 -4.83 -5.87
CA THR A 74 -18.74 -5.39 -4.52
C THR A 74 -18.83 -6.91 -4.60
N ALA A 75 -17.76 -7.58 -4.21
CA ALA A 75 -17.68 -9.03 -4.19
C ALA A 75 -16.66 -9.49 -3.14
N ILE A 76 -16.54 -10.81 -2.98
CA ILE A 76 -15.42 -11.42 -2.28
C ILE A 76 -14.30 -11.58 -3.30
N TRP A 77 -13.20 -10.87 -3.09
CA TRP A 77 -12.03 -10.84 -3.96
C TRP A 77 -10.87 -11.60 -3.33
N ALA A 78 -10.03 -12.23 -4.16
CA ALA A 78 -8.76 -12.77 -3.69
C ALA A 78 -7.74 -11.63 -3.57
N ARG A 79 -7.19 -11.41 -2.37
CA ARG A 79 -6.23 -10.33 -2.07
C ARG A 79 -5.03 -10.87 -1.31
N PHE A 80 -3.89 -10.20 -1.50
CA PHE A 80 -2.67 -10.52 -0.77
C PHE A 80 -2.62 -9.81 0.58
N TYR A 81 -2.05 -10.49 1.56
CA TYR A 81 -1.79 -10.01 2.90
C TYR A 81 -0.33 -10.24 3.26
N ASP A 82 0.25 -9.33 4.04
CA ASP A 82 1.61 -9.50 4.56
C ASP A 82 1.68 -10.65 5.60
N PRO A 83 2.89 -11.07 6.04
CA PRO A 83 3.05 -12.14 7.03
C PRO A 83 2.29 -11.90 8.34
N GLU A 84 2.13 -10.64 8.73
CA GLU A 84 1.42 -10.18 9.92
C GLU A 84 -0.12 -10.21 9.74
N GLY A 85 -0.60 -10.34 8.51
CA GLY A 85 -2.00 -10.44 8.14
C GLY A 85 -2.67 -9.12 7.77
N ASN A 86 -1.90 -8.08 7.47
CA ASN A 86 -2.38 -6.80 6.96
C ASN A 86 -2.62 -6.89 5.45
N LEU A 87 -3.67 -6.23 4.97
CA LEU A 87 -4.04 -6.22 3.55
C LEU A 87 -3.01 -5.41 2.74
N ILE A 88 -2.49 -5.99 1.67
CA ILE A 88 -1.60 -5.28 0.76
C ILE A 88 -2.44 -4.39 -0.17
N PRO A 89 -2.24 -3.06 -0.16
CA PRO A 89 -3.02 -2.16 -1.00
C PRO A 89 -2.77 -2.44 -2.50
N LEU A 90 -3.79 -2.20 -3.32
CA LEU A 90 -3.63 -2.15 -4.77
C LEU A 90 -2.73 -0.96 -5.13
N PRO A 91 -2.06 -1.00 -6.29
CA PRO A 91 -1.24 0.13 -6.75
C PRO A 91 -2.01 1.46 -6.77
N GLU A 92 -3.31 1.43 -7.11
CA GLU A 92 -4.16 2.62 -7.10
C GLU A 92 -4.45 3.11 -5.67
N GLU A 93 -4.76 2.21 -4.73
CA GLU A 93 -4.96 2.55 -3.31
C GLU A 93 -3.68 3.13 -2.71
N ALA A 94 -2.53 2.51 -2.99
CA ALA A 94 -1.23 2.98 -2.53
C ALA A 94 -0.88 4.36 -3.11
N ALA A 95 -1.20 4.62 -4.39
CA ALA A 95 -0.99 5.92 -5.01
C ALA A 95 -1.88 7.00 -4.37
N GLN A 96 -3.13 6.67 -4.03
CA GLN A 96 -4.03 7.57 -3.31
C GLN A 96 -3.52 7.89 -1.90
N GLU A 97 -3.07 6.88 -1.14
CA GLU A 97 -2.48 7.08 0.19
C GLU A 97 -1.22 7.95 0.12
N GLN A 98 -0.34 7.70 -0.85
CA GLN A 98 0.87 8.52 -1.05
C GLN A 98 0.53 9.96 -1.44
N ALA A 99 -0.46 10.17 -2.30
CA ALA A 99 -0.91 11.50 -2.68
C ALA A 99 -1.50 12.26 -1.48
N ALA A 100 -2.31 11.59 -0.66
CA ALA A 100 -2.87 12.17 0.57
C ALA A 100 -1.76 12.54 1.56
N ALA A 101 -0.81 11.64 1.81
CA ALA A 101 0.33 11.89 2.70
C ALA A 101 1.21 13.05 2.19
N ALA A 102 1.47 13.11 0.88
CA ALA A 102 2.24 14.20 0.28
C ALA A 102 1.50 15.55 0.41
N GLN A 103 0.18 15.55 0.27
CA GLN A 103 -0.63 16.75 0.43
C GLN A 103 -0.63 17.25 1.88
N GLU A 104 -0.72 16.35 2.86
CA GLU A 104 -0.63 16.68 4.28
C GLU A 104 0.74 17.26 4.64
N GLN A 105 1.83 16.64 4.15
CA GLN A 105 3.18 17.15 4.35
C GLN A 105 3.38 18.54 3.71
N ALA A 106 2.85 18.75 2.50
CA ALA A 106 2.90 20.04 1.83
C ALA A 106 2.12 21.12 2.62
N ALA A 107 0.96 20.78 3.18
CA ALA A 107 0.18 21.69 4.01
C ALA A 107 0.94 22.06 5.30
N ALA A 108 1.52 21.08 5.99
CA ALA A 108 2.32 21.31 7.20
C ALA A 108 3.57 22.16 6.90
N ALA A 109 4.26 21.89 5.79
CA ALA A 109 5.42 22.67 5.37
C ALA A 109 5.04 24.12 5.04
N GLN A 110 3.89 24.34 4.38
CA GLN A 110 3.40 25.69 4.08
C GLN A 110 3.05 26.46 5.34
N GLU A 111 2.40 25.82 6.32
CA GLU A 111 2.08 26.43 7.61
C GLU A 111 3.35 26.83 8.35
N GLN A 112 4.37 25.97 8.34
CA GLN A 112 5.64 26.24 9.00
C GLN A 112 6.42 27.37 8.31
N LEU A 113 6.37 27.45 6.98
CA LEU A 113 6.94 28.58 6.22
C LEU A 113 6.24 29.89 6.60
N ASN A 114 4.91 29.90 6.64
CA ASN A 114 4.13 31.08 7.01
C ASN A 114 4.45 31.53 8.44
N ALA A 115 4.52 30.60 9.39
CA ALA A 115 4.89 30.89 10.78
C ALA A 115 6.31 31.47 10.89
N THR A 116 7.25 30.92 10.12
CA THR A 116 8.64 31.40 10.11
C THR A 116 8.74 32.82 9.51
N GLN A 117 7.98 33.09 8.44
CA GLN A 117 7.91 34.43 7.84
C GLN A 117 7.34 35.45 8.82
N GLN A 118 6.24 35.13 9.50
CA GLN A 118 5.64 36.01 10.51
C GLN A 118 6.61 36.28 11.68
N ALA A 119 7.33 35.25 12.14
CA ALA A 119 8.32 35.42 13.19
C ALA A 119 9.48 36.34 12.75
N LEU A 120 9.96 36.20 11.51
CA LEU A 120 11.01 37.05 10.96
C LEU A 120 10.56 38.50 10.80
N GLU A 121 9.32 38.72 10.34
CA GLU A 121 8.74 40.06 10.23
C GLU A 121 8.58 40.72 11.60
N ALA A 122 8.09 39.98 12.60
CA ALA A 122 7.97 40.47 13.97
C ALA A 122 9.33 40.82 14.58
N GLU A 123 10.37 40.00 14.34
CA GLU A 123 11.74 40.29 14.78
C GLU A 123 12.28 41.57 14.13
N ARG A 124 12.11 41.72 12.81
CA ARG A 124 12.53 42.92 12.08
C ARG A 124 11.85 44.17 12.61
N GLN A 125 10.54 44.12 12.83
CA GLN A 125 9.78 45.25 13.39
C GLN A 125 10.29 45.60 14.80
N ARG A 126 10.54 44.60 15.65
CA ARG A 126 11.06 44.81 17.00
C ARG A 126 12.46 45.42 16.97
N SER A 127 13.34 44.92 16.09
CA SER A 127 14.69 45.43 15.89
C SER A 127 14.67 46.89 15.42
N GLN A 128 13.82 47.23 14.45
CA GLN A 128 13.63 48.60 13.97
C GLN A 128 13.13 49.56 15.07
N LEU A 129 12.14 49.12 15.88
CA LEU A 129 11.62 49.93 16.98
C LEU A 129 12.68 50.17 18.07
N LEU A 130 13.48 49.16 18.40
CA LEU A 130 14.57 49.29 19.35
C LEU A 130 15.65 50.25 18.83
N ALA A 131 16.05 50.13 17.56
CA ALA A 131 17.01 51.03 16.94
C ALA A 131 16.53 52.48 16.95
N ALA A 132 15.27 52.73 16.55
CA ALA A 132 14.68 54.07 16.59
C ALA A 132 14.68 54.67 18.00
N ARG A 133 14.34 53.87 19.02
CA ARG A 133 14.31 54.31 20.42
C ARG A 133 15.70 54.59 20.99
N LEU A 134 16.71 53.83 20.58
CA LEU A 134 18.11 54.08 20.95
C LEU A 134 18.61 55.40 20.33
N GLN A 135 18.26 55.69 19.07
CA GLN A 135 18.59 56.96 18.43
C GLN A 135 17.90 58.16 19.10
N GLU A 136 16.64 58.04 19.50
CA GLU A 136 15.94 59.10 20.28
C GLU A 136 16.63 59.39 21.63
N MET A 137 17.27 58.38 22.24
CA MET A 137 18.00 58.54 23.49
C MET A 137 19.42 59.10 23.31
N GLY A 138 19.84 59.42 22.08
CA GLY A 138 21.14 60.04 21.79
C GLY A 138 22.33 59.08 21.89
N ILE A 139 22.09 57.77 21.82
CA ILE A 139 23.12 56.75 21.81
C ILE A 139 23.40 56.40 20.34
N ASP A 140 24.50 56.90 19.79
CA ASP A 140 24.96 56.52 18.44
C ASP A 140 25.54 55.10 18.47
N LEU A 141 25.17 54.28 17.49
CA LEU A 141 25.64 52.91 17.30
C LEU A 141 27.00 52.86 16.60
#